data_AF-A0A3N6FSU4-F1
#
_entry.id   AF-A0A3N6FSU4-F1
#
_cell.length_a   1.000
_cell.length_b   1.000
_cell.length_c   1.000
_cell.angle_alpha   90.00
_cell.angle_beta   90.00
_cell.angle_gamma   90.00
#
_symmetry.space_group_name_H-M   'P 1'
#
loop_
_entity.id
_entity.type
_entity.pdbx_description
1 polymer ?
#
loop_
_entity_poly.entity_id
_entity_poly.type
_entity_poly.pdbx_seq_one_letter_code
_entity_poly.pdbx_strand_id
1 'polypeptide(L)'
;MKNSTFRAIVKTRSTKQKVTTKSGGYRYMSWANTNAMLGSYTGMIGVKTGSGPTAKYCLVFAATRNGKTVIGTVLTSTSATTRTADAKKLLDYGFKK
;
A
#
# COMPACT_ATOMS: atom_id res chain seq x y z
N MET A 1 -7.38 9.75 3.63
CA MET A 1 -6.97 10.16 2.26
C MET A 1 -7.29 11.64 1.93
N LYS A 2 -7.34 12.56 2.90
CA LYS A 2 -7.68 13.98 2.64
C LYS A 2 -6.52 14.80 2.06
N ASN A 3 -5.29 14.55 2.51
CA ASN A 3 -4.08 15.22 2.01
C ASN A 3 -3.69 14.70 0.61
N SER A 4 -3.58 15.60 -0.37
CA SER A 4 -3.27 15.29 -1.77
C SER A 4 -1.86 14.72 -1.96
N THR A 5 -0.86 15.29 -1.29
CA THR A 5 0.53 14.81 -1.31
C THR A 5 0.63 13.38 -0.82
N PHE A 6 -0.02 13.06 0.30
CA PHE A 6 -0.07 11.69 0.82
C PHE A 6 -0.69 10.73 -0.20
N ARG A 7 -1.82 11.10 -0.83
CA ARG A 7 -2.45 10.28 -1.87
C ARG A 7 -1.52 10.02 -3.04
N ALA A 8 -0.77 11.05 -3.48
CA ALA A 8 0.18 10.94 -4.57
C ALA A 8 1.30 9.94 -4.22
N ILE A 9 1.85 10.01 -3.00
CA ILE A 9 2.92 9.12 -2.56
C ILE A 9 2.43 7.66 -2.46
N VAL A 10 1.32 7.40 -1.75
CA VAL A 10 0.93 6.02 -1.44
C VAL A 10 0.40 5.22 -2.64
N LYS A 11 -0.03 5.90 -3.72
CA LYS A 11 -0.48 5.25 -4.96
C LYS A 11 0.64 5.01 -5.97
N THR A 12 1.82 5.58 -5.76
CA THR A 12 2.97 5.42 -6.65
C THR A 12 3.47 3.98 -6.62
N ARG A 13 3.54 3.32 -7.79
CA ARG A 13 3.96 1.91 -7.91
C ARG A 13 5.46 1.73 -7.80
N SER A 14 6.22 2.68 -8.35
CA SER A 14 7.66 2.73 -8.26
C SER A 14 8.13 4.17 -8.39
N THR A 15 9.31 4.45 -7.86
CA THR A 15 9.93 5.76 -7.97
C THR A 15 11.43 5.61 -8.12
N LYS A 16 12.05 6.52 -8.86
CA LYS A 16 13.51 6.65 -8.98
C LYS A 16 13.89 8.00 -8.40
N GLN A 17 14.75 8.00 -7.39
CA GLN A 17 15.11 9.20 -6.64
C GLN A 17 16.62 9.36 -6.61
N LYS A 18 17.07 10.62 -6.73
CA LYS A 18 18.46 10.98 -6.48
C LYS A 18 18.68 11.03 -4.97
N VAL A 19 19.63 10.27 -4.46
CA VAL A 19 19.99 10.25 -3.04
C VAL A 19 21.44 10.66 -2.86
N THR A 20 21.70 11.43 -1.81
CA THR A 20 23.04 11.86 -1.41
C THR A 20 23.75 10.71 -0.69
N THR A 21 25.01 10.45 -1.06
CA THR A 21 25.84 9.45 -0.37
C THR A 21 26.50 10.07 0.85
N LYS A 22 26.97 9.24 1.79
CA LYS A 22 27.69 9.69 2.99
C LYS A 22 28.93 10.56 2.65
N SER A 23 29.55 10.33 1.50
CA SER A 23 30.72 11.07 1.01
C SER A 23 30.39 12.35 0.23
N GLY A 24 29.13 12.78 0.17
CA GLY A 24 28.72 14.01 -0.54
C GLY A 24 28.45 13.84 -2.04
N GLY A 25 28.62 12.63 -2.59
CA GLY A 25 28.22 12.31 -3.96
C GLY A 25 26.72 12.03 -4.10
N TYR A 26 26.29 11.58 -5.27
CA TYR A 26 24.91 11.14 -5.48
C TYR A 26 24.83 9.80 -6.21
N ARG A 27 23.72 9.09 -5.98
CA ARG A 27 23.31 7.94 -6.78
C ARG A 27 21.80 7.98 -7.03
N TYR A 28 21.34 7.30 -8.07
CA TYR A 28 19.92 7.04 -8.24
C TYR A 28 19.54 5.74 -7.54
N MET A 29 18.47 5.78 -6.76
CA MET A 29 17.85 4.60 -6.17
C MET A 29 16.45 4.42 -6.74
N SER A 30 16.15 3.20 -7.13
CA SER A 30 14.81 2.80 -7.56
C SER A 30 14.15 2.04 -6.42
N TRP A 31 12.93 2.42 -6.07
CA TRP A 31 12.11 1.74 -5.08
C TRP A 31 10.81 1.28 -5.70
N ALA A 32 10.47 0.02 -5.48
CA ALA A 32 9.15 -0.53 -5.76
C ALA A 32 8.27 -0.40 -4.52
N ASN A 33 6.99 -0.11 -4.72
CA ASN A 33 6.03 -0.08 -3.64
C ASN A 33 5.80 -1.49 -3.10
N THR A 34 5.88 -1.65 -1.78
CA THR A 34 5.72 -2.96 -1.13
C THR A 34 4.26 -3.43 -1.09
N ASN A 35 3.29 -2.56 -1.39
CA ASN A 35 1.89 -2.95 -1.54
C ASN A 35 1.64 -3.55 -2.93
N ALA A 36 1.78 -4.87 -3.03
CA ALA A 36 1.56 -5.64 -4.26
C ALA A 36 0.12 -5.57 -4.82
N MET A 37 -0.83 -5.01 -4.05
CA MET A 37 -2.20 -4.79 -4.54
C MET A 37 -2.30 -3.60 -5.50
N LEU A 38 -1.31 -2.70 -5.50
CA LEU A 38 -1.23 -1.60 -6.47
C LEU A 38 -1.03 -2.15 -7.88
N GLY A 39 -2.11 -2.23 -8.65
CA GLY A 39 -2.14 -2.76 -10.01
C GLY A 39 -2.69 -4.17 -10.14
N SER A 40 -2.86 -4.91 -9.05
CA SER A 40 -3.49 -6.25 -9.07
C SER A 40 -4.92 -6.27 -8.49
N TYR A 41 -5.35 -5.20 -7.82
CA TYR A 41 -6.73 -5.02 -7.36
C TYR A 41 -7.35 -3.77 -7.98
N THR A 42 -8.47 -3.94 -8.69
CA THR A 42 -9.16 -2.84 -9.39
C THR A 42 -9.54 -1.73 -8.42
N GLY A 43 -9.14 -0.50 -8.75
CA GLY A 43 -9.41 0.69 -7.94
C GLY A 43 -8.45 0.90 -6.77
N MET A 44 -7.42 0.07 -6.57
CA MET A 44 -6.47 0.22 -5.46
C MET A 44 -5.75 1.59 -5.51
N ILE A 45 -5.82 2.33 -4.41
CA ILE A 45 -5.17 3.64 -4.22
C ILE A 45 -4.13 3.63 -3.08
N GLY A 46 -3.78 2.45 -2.57
CA GLY A 46 -2.56 2.22 -1.81
C GLY A 46 -2.74 2.09 -0.31
N VAL A 47 -2.04 2.99 0.40
CA VAL A 47 -1.66 3.04 1.83
C VAL A 47 -0.37 2.28 2.16
N LYS A 48 -0.34 1.24 3.01
CA LYS A 48 0.97 0.73 3.49
C LYS A 48 0.93 -0.67 4.14
N THR A 49 1.91 -1.50 3.78
CA THR A 49 2.23 -2.77 4.46
C THR A 49 3.11 -2.57 5.70
N GLY A 50 2.97 -3.43 6.71
CA GLY A 50 3.90 -3.52 7.84
C GLY A 50 4.14 -4.98 8.22
N SER A 51 5.33 -5.28 8.74
CA SER A 51 5.63 -6.59 9.32
C SER A 51 6.66 -6.52 10.44
N GLY A 52 6.52 -7.34 11.47
CA GLY A 52 7.50 -7.45 12.54
C GLY A 52 7.29 -8.70 13.41
N PRO A 53 8.27 -9.03 14.29
CA PRO A 53 8.22 -10.25 15.10
C PRO A 53 6.96 -10.38 15.96
N THR A 54 6.52 -9.27 16.57
CA THR A 54 5.33 -9.21 17.44
C THR A 54 4.05 -8.92 16.66
N ALA A 55 4.05 -7.86 15.86
CA ALA A 55 2.85 -7.40 15.14
C ALA A 55 2.46 -8.30 13.95
N LYS A 56 3.29 -9.27 13.58
CA LYS A 56 3.12 -10.16 12.42
C LYS A 56 2.87 -9.35 11.14
N TYR A 57 1.91 -9.70 10.28
CA TYR A 57 1.71 -9.04 9.00
C TYR A 57 0.49 -8.11 9.01
N CYS A 58 0.73 -6.81 8.85
CA CYS A 58 -0.29 -5.75 8.85
C CYS A 58 -0.39 -5.05 7.49
N LEU A 59 -1.56 -4.51 7.17
CA LEU A 59 -1.81 -3.71 5.97
C LEU A 59 -2.98 -2.76 6.23
N VAL A 60 -2.73 -1.46 6.08
CA VAL A 60 -3.79 -0.50 5.81
C VAL A 60 -3.94 -0.42 4.30
N PHE A 61 -5.17 -0.48 3.79
CA PHE A 61 -5.48 -0.51 2.37
C PHE A 61 -6.63 0.45 2.04
N ALA A 62 -6.64 0.94 0.80
CA ALA A 62 -7.73 1.78 0.29
C ALA A 62 -7.95 1.55 -1.21
N ALA A 63 -9.21 1.51 -1.64
CA ALA A 63 -9.58 1.46 -3.04
C ALA A 63 -10.75 2.39 -3.35
N THR A 64 -10.84 2.87 -4.58
CA THR A 64 -11.95 3.68 -5.09
C THR A 64 -12.54 3.04 -6.34
N ARG A 65 -13.86 2.86 -6.37
CA ARG A 65 -14.64 2.38 -7.52
C ARG A 65 -15.92 3.20 -7.62
N ASN A 66 -16.27 3.67 -8.82
CA ASN A 66 -17.51 4.41 -9.08
C ASN A 66 -17.76 5.56 -8.08
N GLY A 67 -16.73 6.36 -7.78
CA GLY A 67 -16.80 7.47 -6.81
C GLY A 67 -16.79 7.07 -5.33
N LYS A 68 -17.08 5.81 -4.98
CA LYS A 68 -17.03 5.29 -3.61
C LYS A 68 -15.60 4.88 -3.24
N THR A 69 -15.15 5.31 -2.07
CA THR A 69 -13.85 4.92 -1.51
C THR A 69 -14.04 4.05 -0.27
N VAL A 70 -13.40 2.89 -0.25
CA VAL A 70 -13.34 1.98 0.91
C VAL A 70 -11.91 2.00 1.45
N ILE A 71 -11.78 2.18 2.77
CA ILE A 71 -10.51 2.15 3.49
C ILE A 71 -10.65 1.14 4.63
N GLY A 72 -9.66 0.29 4.82
CA GLY A 72 -9.67 -0.73 5.86
C GLY A 72 -8.28 -1.11 6.32
N THR A 73 -8.24 -2.02 7.30
CA THR A 73 -6.99 -2.55 7.85
C THR A 73 -7.11 -4.05 8.12
N VAL A 74 -6.01 -4.77 7.92
CA VAL A 74 -5.79 -6.12 8.46
C VAL A 74 -4.61 -6.01 9.43
N LEU A 75 -4.79 -6.49 10.66
CA LEU A 75 -3.77 -6.49 11.71
C LEU A 75 -3.44 -7.94 12.12
N THR A 76 -2.19 -8.17 12.49
CA THR A 76 -1.72 -9.44 13.08
C THR A 76 -2.05 -10.68 12.23
N SER A 77 -1.99 -10.56 10.90
CA SER A 77 -2.20 -11.71 10.02
C SER A 77 -1.02 -12.67 10.10
N THR A 78 -1.28 -13.96 9.89
CA THR A 78 -0.28 -15.04 9.99
C THR A 78 0.75 -15.01 8.86
N SER A 79 0.40 -14.48 7.69
CA SER A 79 1.31 -14.34 6.56
C SER A 79 0.98 -13.13 5.68
N ALA A 80 1.93 -12.68 4.86
CA ALA A 80 1.68 -11.63 3.88
C ALA A 80 0.63 -12.03 2.83
N THR A 81 0.57 -13.32 2.46
CA THR A 81 -0.40 -13.87 1.51
C THR A 81 -1.81 -13.84 2.09
N THR A 82 -1.99 -14.37 3.30
CA THR A 82 -3.28 -14.36 4.03
C THR A 82 -3.79 -12.94 4.21
N ARG A 83 -2.93 -12.03 4.70
CA ARG A 83 -3.24 -10.61 4.83
C ARG A 83 -3.78 -9.99 3.56
N THR A 84 -3.14 -10.29 2.43
CA THR A 84 -3.51 -9.75 1.12
C THR A 84 -4.83 -10.34 0.64
N ALA A 85 -5.06 -11.64 0.85
CA ALA A 85 -6.33 -12.29 0.51
C ALA A 85 -7.50 -11.70 1.32
N ASP A 86 -7.32 -11.48 2.62
CA ASP A 86 -8.38 -10.93 3.48
C ASP A 86 -8.65 -9.46 3.18
N ALA A 87 -7.62 -8.66 2.87
CA ALA A 87 -7.81 -7.28 2.39
C ALA A 87 -8.65 -7.23 1.10
N LYS A 88 -8.46 -8.17 0.16
CA LYS A 88 -9.30 -8.27 -1.05
C LYS A 88 -10.76 -8.58 -0.67
N LYS A 89 -11.00 -9.57 0.19
CA LYS A 89 -12.35 -9.93 0.66
C LYS A 89 -13.06 -8.74 1.33
N LEU A 90 -12.37 -8.00 2.19
CA LEU A 90 -12.91 -6.83 2.88
C LEU A 90 -13.27 -5.71 1.91
N LEU A 91 -12.41 -5.43 0.93
CA LEU A 91 -12.71 -4.45 -0.12
C LEU A 91 -13.91 -4.89 -0.97
N ASP A 92 -13.94 -6.15 -1.41
CA ASP A 92 -15.05 -6.69 -2.20
C ASP A 92 -16.37 -6.63 -1.43
N TYR A 93 -16.36 -6.95 -0.14
CA TYR A 93 -17.51 -6.76 0.74
C TYR A 93 -17.92 -5.29 0.82
N GLY A 94 -16.97 -4.37 0.99
CA GLY A 94 -17.24 -2.93 1.06
C GLY A 94 -17.82 -2.32 -0.22
N PHE A 95 -17.55 -2.92 -1.39
CA PHE A 95 -18.09 -2.50 -2.68
C PHE A 95 -19.39 -3.23 -3.10
N LYS A 96 -19.75 -4.35 -2.46
CA LYS A 96 -21.02 -5.05 -2.70
C LYS A 96 -22.23 -4.35 -2.07
N LYS A 97 -22.01 -3.42 -1.15
CA LYS A 97 -23.02 -2.51 -0.61
C LYS A 97 -22.96 -1.15 -1.29
#